data_AF-A0A0D8DMH4-F1
#
_entry.id   AF-A0A0D8DMH4-F1
#
_cell.length_a   1.000
_cell.length_b   1.000
_cell.length_c   1.000
_cell.angle_alpha   90.00
_cell.angle_beta   90.00
_cell.angle_gamma   90.00
#
_symmetry.space_group_name_H-M   'P 1'
#
loop_
_entity.id
_entity.type
_entity.pdbx_description
1 polymer ?
#
loop_
_entity_poly.entity_id
_entity_poly.type
_entity_poly.pdbx_seq_one_letter_code
_entity_poly.pdbx_strand_id
1 'polypeptide(L)'
;MKSYTECFEDLKDDPLSAAECIHCLQKHGEVVLFSDEKKRLILWREEFDNYPVPFMEKISQLLEIHTRDDYEKMDKKFNLTMY
;
A
#
# COMPACT_ATOMS: atom_id res chain seq x y z
N MET A 1 -14.98 -6.06 15.08
CA MET A 1 -14.21 -5.08 14.28
C MET A 1 -13.42 -5.90 13.27
N LYS A 2 -13.64 -5.68 11.97
CA LYS A 2 -12.93 -6.44 10.92
C LYS A 2 -11.43 -6.16 10.96
N SER A 3 -10.61 -7.16 10.66
CA SER A 3 -9.14 -7.04 10.68
C SER A 3 -8.63 -6.30 9.44
N TYR A 4 -7.54 -5.54 9.57
CA TYR A 4 -6.88 -4.92 8.41
C TYR A 4 -6.37 -5.96 7.40
N THR A 5 -6.08 -7.18 7.87
CA THR A 5 -5.58 -8.27 7.05
C THR A 5 -6.59 -8.71 5.98
N GLU A 6 -7.89 -8.49 6.23
CA GLU A 6 -8.96 -8.78 5.27
C GLU A 6 -8.82 -7.90 4.00
N CYS A 7 -8.18 -6.73 4.09
CA CYS A 7 -7.95 -5.86 2.92
C CYS A 7 -7.07 -6.51 1.85
N PHE A 8 -6.27 -7.52 2.19
CA PHE A 8 -5.41 -8.21 1.23
C PHE A 8 -6.13 -9.35 0.49
N GLU A 9 -7.31 -9.76 0.93
CA GLU A 9 -8.05 -10.89 0.31
C GLU A 9 -8.53 -10.55 -1.11
N ASP A 10 -8.84 -9.28 -1.36
CA ASP A 10 -9.31 -8.78 -2.65
C ASP A 10 -8.17 -8.29 -3.58
N LEU A 11 -6.90 -8.43 -3.18
CA LEU A 11 -5.76 -7.98 -3.97
C LEU A 11 -5.54 -8.88 -5.20
N LYS A 12 -5.80 -8.32 -6.38
CA LYS A 12 -5.62 -8.97 -7.68
C LYS A 12 -4.31 -8.53 -8.33
N ASP A 13 -3.99 -9.10 -9.49
CA ASP A 13 -2.79 -8.77 -10.25
C ASP A 13 -3.02 -7.56 -11.18
N ASP A 14 -3.58 -6.48 -10.64
CA ASP A 14 -3.81 -5.24 -11.37
C ASP A 14 -3.64 -3.99 -10.48
N PRO A 15 -3.26 -2.82 -11.05
CA PRO A 15 -3.01 -1.61 -10.28
C PRO A 15 -4.24 -1.05 -9.55
N LEU A 16 -5.45 -1.29 -10.06
CA LEU A 16 -6.68 -0.76 -9.46
C LEU A 16 -6.96 -1.46 -8.12
N SER A 17 -6.88 -2.79 -8.10
CA SER A 17 -7.03 -3.57 -6.86
C SER A 17 -5.97 -3.22 -5.81
N ALA A 18 -4.75 -2.89 -6.24
CA ALA A 18 -3.68 -2.43 -5.35
C ALA A 18 -4.02 -1.07 -4.69
N ALA A 19 -4.55 -0.12 -5.47
CA ALA A 19 -5.01 1.16 -4.94
C ALA A 19 -6.22 1.00 -3.99
N GLU A 20 -7.19 0.15 -4.33
CA GLU A 20 -8.34 -0.15 -3.47
C GLU A 20 -7.91 -0.80 -2.14
N CYS A 21 -6.90 -1.68 -2.19
CA CYS A 21 -6.31 -2.28 -1.00
C CYS A 21 -5.71 -1.21 -0.07
N ILE A 22 -4.97 -0.24 -0.62
CA ILE A 22 -4.42 0.90 0.16
C ILE A 22 -5.55 1.70 0.84
N HIS A 23 -6.63 2.00 0.11
CA HIS A 23 -7.77 2.71 0.70
C HIS A 23 -8.47 1.90 1.79
N CYS A 24 -8.57 0.57 1.63
CA CYS A 24 -9.09 -0.31 2.67
C CYS A 24 -8.20 -0.23 3.92
N LEU A 25 -6.88 -0.38 3.78
CA LEU A 25 -5.92 -0.30 4.89
C LEU A 25 -6.05 1.04 5.65
N GLN A 26 -6.12 2.15 4.93
CA GLN A 26 -6.30 3.48 5.53
C GLN A 26 -7.64 3.63 6.27
N LYS A 27 -8.74 3.07 5.74
CA LYS A 27 -10.04 3.03 6.44
C LYS A 27 -9.99 2.23 7.74
N HIS A 28 -9.09 1.24 7.82
CA HIS A 28 -8.81 0.48 9.03
C HIS A 28 -7.82 1.17 9.98
N GLY A 29 -7.36 2.38 9.65
CA GLY A 29 -6.43 3.17 10.46
C GLY A 29 -4.96 2.78 10.30
N GLU A 30 -4.64 1.91 9.32
CA GLU A 30 -3.27 1.58 8.99
C GLU A 30 -2.62 2.73 8.20
N VAL A 31 -1.35 3.01 8.50
CA VAL A 31 -0.60 4.11 7.87
C VAL A 31 0.29 3.55 6.78
N VAL A 32 -0.04 3.86 5.53
CA VAL A 32 0.74 3.51 4.33
C VAL A 32 1.71 4.64 4.02
N LEU A 33 3.00 4.31 3.86
CA LEU A 33 4.08 5.28 3.62
C LEU A 33 4.96 4.80 2.48
N PHE A 34 5.59 5.73 1.75
CA PHE A 34 6.72 5.39 0.89
C PHE A 34 8.02 5.38 1.70
N SER A 35 8.79 4.30 1.61
CA SER A 35 10.12 4.17 2.21
C SER A 35 11.21 4.43 1.16
N ASP A 36 12.01 5.49 1.35
CA ASP A 36 13.15 5.77 0.47
C ASP A 36 14.25 4.69 0.56
N GLU A 37 14.41 4.06 1.72
CA GLU A 37 15.38 2.99 1.94
C GLU A 37 14.97 1.70 1.21
N LYS A 38 13.73 1.26 1.41
CA LYS A 38 13.20 0.04 0.79
C LYS A 38 12.71 0.25 -0.64
N LYS A 39 12.61 1.51 -1.09
CA LYS A 39 12.13 1.91 -2.42
C LYS A 39 10.76 1.34 -2.77
N ARG A 40 9.85 1.31 -1.80
CA ARG A 40 8.50 0.74 -1.92
C ARG A 40 7.53 1.34 -0.92
N LEU A 41 6.24 1.07 -1.10
CA LEU A 41 5.24 1.30 -0.07
C LEU A 41 5.42 0.31 1.08
N ILE A 42 5.24 0.80 2.30
CA ILE A 42 5.31 0.06 3.56
C ILE A 42 4.07 0.38 4.41
N LEU A 43 3.69 -0.52 5.30
CA LEU A 43 2.89 -0.16 6.46
C LEU A 43 3.80 0.25 7.61
N TRP A 44 3.43 1.30 8.36
CA TRP A 44 4.13 1.67 9.60
C TRP A 44 4.24 0.49 10.59
N ARG A 45 3.24 -0.39 10.58
CA ARG A 45 3.21 -1.64 11.36
C ARG A 45 4.36 -2.61 11.04
N GLU A 46 4.96 -2.56 9.86
CA GLU A 46 6.06 -3.46 9.46
C GLU A 46 7.24 -3.43 10.44
N GLU A 47 7.39 -2.35 11.22
CA GLU A 47 8.40 -2.24 12.28
C GLU A 47 8.21 -3.27 13.42
N PHE A 48 6.99 -3.80 13.60
CA PHE A 48 6.64 -4.71 14.69
C PHE A 48 6.02 -6.03 14.21
N ASP A 49 5.47 -6.06 12.99
CA ASP A 49 4.78 -7.20 12.42
C ASP A 49 5.17 -7.35 10.93
N ASN A 50 5.80 -8.48 10.60
CA ASN A 50 6.26 -8.76 9.25
C ASN A 50 5.18 -9.37 8.34
N TYR A 51 3.99 -9.70 8.86
CA TYR A 51 2.89 -10.26 8.07
C TYR A 51 2.54 -9.46 6.79
N PRO A 52 2.40 -8.12 6.81
CA PRO A 52 2.02 -7.37 5.63
C PRO A 52 3.13 -7.19 4.58
N VAL A 53 4.40 -7.48 4.92
CA VAL A 53 5.56 -7.25 4.05
C VAL A 53 5.38 -7.80 2.61
N PRO A 54 5.07 -9.09 2.39
CA PRO A 54 4.92 -9.63 1.03
C PRO A 54 3.77 -8.98 0.25
N PHE A 55 2.70 -8.57 0.93
CA PHE A 55 1.57 -7.89 0.30
C PHE A 55 1.93 -6.46 -0.10
N MET A 56 2.63 -5.73 0.76
CA MET A 56 3.08 -4.37 0.47
C MET A 56 4.14 -4.34 -0.64
N GLU A 57 5.00 -5.36 -0.72
CA GLU A 57 5.89 -5.56 -1.86
C GLU A 57 5.11 -5.76 -3.16
N LYS A 58 4.11 -6.65 -3.15
CA LYS A 58 3.24 -6.88 -4.31
C LYS A 58 2.48 -5.62 -4.74
N ILE A 59 1.89 -4.89 -3.79
CA ILE A 59 1.18 -3.62 -4.05
C ILE A 59 2.13 -2.61 -4.70
N SER A 60 3.35 -2.48 -4.19
CA SER A 60 4.34 -1.55 -4.74
C SER A 60 4.76 -1.92 -6.16
N GLN A 61 4.90 -3.21 -6.45
CA GLN A 61 5.18 -3.70 -7.80
C GLN A 61 4.02 -3.43 -8.76
N LEU A 62 2.78 -3.72 -8.35
CA LEU A 62 1.58 -3.50 -9.18
C LEU A 62 1.35 -2.01 -9.51
N LEU A 63 1.74 -1.12 -8.60
CA LEU A 63 1.67 0.32 -8.80
C LEU A 63 2.93 0.90 -9.46
N GLU A 64 3.94 0.07 -9.75
CA GLU A 64 5.23 0.49 -10.31
C GLU A 64 5.92 1.59 -9.47
N ILE A 65 5.81 1.51 -8.14
CA ILE A 65 6.38 2.50 -7.21
C ILE A 65 7.77 2.04 -6.76
N HIS A 66 8.80 2.71 -7.28
CA HIS A 66 10.20 2.47 -6.92
C HIS A 66 10.93 3.73 -6.43
N THR A 67 10.33 4.89 -6.64
CA THR A 67 10.88 6.19 -6.25
C THR A 67 9.79 7.07 -5.63
N ARG A 68 10.21 8.14 -4.95
CA ARG A 68 9.30 9.17 -4.45
C ARG A 68 8.46 9.78 -5.58
N ASP A 69 9.08 10.02 -6.74
CA ASP A 69 8.40 10.55 -7.92
C ASP A 69 7.32 9.58 -8.45
N ASP A 70 7.59 8.27 -8.45
CA ASP A 70 6.59 7.27 -8.86
C ASP A 70 5.41 7.25 -7.90
N TYR A 71 5.70 7.31 -6.59
CA TYR A 71 4.67 7.44 -5.56
C TYR A 71 3.80 8.67 -5.79
N GLU A 72 4.38 9.86 -5.98
CA GLU A 72 3.61 11.09 -6.21
C GLU A 72 2.77 11.04 -7.50
N LYS A 73 3.28 10.39 -8.56
CA LYS A 73 2.51 10.18 -9.79
C LYS A 73 1.31 9.25 -9.55
N MET A 74 1.52 8.15 -8.82
CA MET A 74 0.44 7.19 -8.53
C MET A 74 -0.56 7.74 -7.53
N ASP A 75 -0.10 8.51 -6.55
CA ASP A 75 -0.96 9.25 -5.63
C ASP A 75 -1.89 10.21 -6.39
N LYS A 76 -1.36 11.00 -7.33
CA LYS A 76 -2.19 11.85 -8.21
C LYS A 76 -3.16 11.06 -9.09
N LYS A 77 -2.77 9.87 -9.54
CA LYS A 77 -3.57 9.03 -10.45
C LYS A 77 -4.71 8.30 -9.73
N PHE A 78 -4.45 7.78 -8.54
CA PHE A 78 -5.35 6.89 -7.80
C PHE A 78 -5.86 7.49 -6.49
N ASN A 79 -5.43 8.70 -6.13
CA ASN A 79 -5.72 9.36 -4.86
C ASN A 79 -5.34 8.49 -3.66
N LEU A 80 -4.08 8.04 -3.62
CA LEU A 80 -3.59 7.09 -2.60
C LEU A 80 -3.57 7.70 -1.19
N THR A 81 -3.48 9.02 -1.09
CA THR A 81 -3.65 9.80 0.14
C THR A 81 -5.03 10.42 0.14
N MET A 82 -5.93 9.90 0.99
CA MET A 82 -7.23 10.53 1.22
C MET A 82 -7.03 11.82 2.04
N TYR A 83 -6.79 12.95 1.36
CA TYR A 83 -6.88 14.30 1.96
C TYR A 83 -8.32 14.82 1.96
#